data_AF-A0A3A4X597-F1
#
_entry.id   AF-A0A3A4X597-F1
#
_cell.length_a   1.000
_cell.length_b   1.000
_cell.length_c   1.000
_cell.angle_alpha   90.00
_cell.angle_beta   90.00
_cell.angle_gamma   90.00
#
_symmetry.space_group_name_H-M   'P 1'
#
loop_
_entity.id
_entity.type
_entity.pdbx_description
1 polymer ?
#
loop_
_entity_poly.entity_id
_entity_poly.type
_entity_poly.pdbx_seq_one_letter_code
_entity_poly.pdbx_strand_id
1 'polypeptide(L)'
;MVLIGFFLKDAVHLKQTIQDLATAEAVAYFNKDKAARMWAASHGGVYVPVTEATPPNPYLVHIPDRDVLTPTGKHLTLMNPAYMAREMMTHYAEIFGVRSHLTSLSYFRTETAPDEWEKQALLSFEDGHPEVREITDLDGESFLRLMRPVRTQENCLKCHRHQGYSVGDIRGGVSVSVPMKPYLAVWRKSITSDIASFGLLWVLGLGGLFFFSGRFSKPLQELEKTEVSLRVSQENYRILVENSLTGIYVIQDNTIVFANSEFARIHGYELNEVIGMDNLSLVHPDDRPAVMERVQSRYEAAKLELFSQVKDAFYEYAYLANAIRIARDNVELMRHFERS
;
A
#
# COMPACT_ATOMS: atom_id res chain seq x y z
N MET A 1 -10.32 2.45 0.73
CA MET A 1 -10.04 3.84 0.30
C MET A 1 -8.81 4.45 0.95
N VAL A 2 -8.60 4.30 2.27
CA VAL A 2 -7.47 4.92 3.00
C VAL A 2 -6.08 4.53 2.45
N LEU A 3 -5.83 3.25 2.15
CA LEU A 3 -4.55 2.78 1.61
C LEU A 3 -4.21 3.35 0.22
N ILE A 4 -5.22 3.48 -0.64
CA ILE A 4 -5.05 4.10 -1.97
C ILE A 4 -4.71 5.58 -1.81
N GLY A 5 -5.36 6.26 -0.85
CA GLY A 5 -5.06 7.66 -0.52
C GLY A 5 -3.61 7.86 -0.05
N PHE A 6 -3.11 6.99 0.83
CA PHE A 6 -1.71 7.02 1.26
C PHE A 6 -0.75 6.78 0.09
N PHE A 7 -1.00 5.75 -0.72
CA PHE A 7 -0.17 5.47 -1.89
C PHE A 7 -0.12 6.65 -2.87
N LEU A 8 -1.26 7.27 -3.19
CA LEU A 8 -1.30 8.44 -4.07
C LEU A 8 -0.55 9.62 -3.47
N LYS A 9 -0.72 9.87 -2.17
CA LYS A 9 0.00 10.94 -1.46
C LYS A 9 1.51 10.70 -1.49
N ASP A 10 1.95 9.48 -1.22
CA ASP A 10 3.36 9.10 -1.22
C ASP A 10 3.95 9.18 -2.64
N ALA A 11 3.21 8.76 -3.66
CA ALA A 11 3.62 8.89 -5.06
C ALA A 11 3.80 10.36 -5.49
N VAL A 12 2.88 11.24 -5.08
CA VAL A 12 2.99 12.69 -5.31
C VAL A 12 4.17 13.28 -4.54
N HIS A 13 4.33 12.92 -3.27
CA HIS A 13 5.43 13.39 -2.43
C HIS A 13 6.79 12.95 -3.00
N LEU A 14 6.92 11.69 -3.44
CA LEU A 14 8.13 11.17 -4.06
C LEU A 14 8.44 11.89 -5.37
N LYS A 15 7.42 12.17 -6.19
CA LYS A 15 7.59 12.96 -7.42
C LYS A 15 8.14 14.35 -7.10
N GLN A 16 7.59 15.03 -6.09
CA GLN A 16 8.05 16.35 -5.67
C GLN A 16 9.50 16.30 -5.16
N THR A 17 9.81 15.34 -4.29
CA THR A 17 11.17 15.14 -3.74
C THR A 17 12.21 14.96 -4.85
N ILE A 18 11.85 14.21 -5.90
CA ILE A 18 12.73 13.96 -7.04
C ILE A 18 12.95 15.24 -7.87
N GLN A 19 11.91 16.06 -8.06
CA GLN A 19 12.06 17.36 -8.72
C GLN A 19 12.90 18.33 -7.90
N ASP A 20 12.75 18.33 -6.57
CA ASP A 20 13.54 19.16 -5.67
C ASP A 20 15.02 18.75 -5.70
N LEU A 21 15.32 17.46 -5.78
CA LEU A 21 16.69 16.96 -5.90
C LEU A 21 17.34 17.36 -7.23
N ALA A 22 16.64 17.21 -8.35
CA ALA A 22 17.10 17.68 -9.66
C ALA A 22 17.28 19.21 -9.68
N THR A 23 16.40 19.96 -9.00
CA THR A 23 16.54 21.41 -8.84
C THR A 23 17.78 21.76 -8.02
N ALA A 24 18.04 21.05 -6.93
CA ALA A 24 19.22 21.26 -6.09
C ALA A 24 20.52 21.00 -6.88
N GLU A 25 20.53 19.97 -7.72
CA GLU A 25 21.64 19.72 -8.65
C GLU A 25 21.83 20.90 -9.61
N ALA A 26 20.75 21.35 -10.28
CA ALA A 26 20.83 22.49 -11.21
C ALA A 26 21.37 23.76 -10.52
N VAL A 27 20.93 24.04 -9.30
CA VAL A 27 21.44 25.16 -8.47
C VAL A 27 22.92 24.99 -8.14
N ALA A 28 23.37 23.77 -7.83
CA ALA A 28 24.79 23.50 -7.55
C ALA A 28 25.67 23.76 -8.77
N TYR A 29 25.25 23.30 -9.96
CA TYR A 29 25.96 23.60 -11.22
C TYR A 29 25.99 25.08 -11.52
N PHE A 30 24.85 25.78 -11.41
CA PHE A 30 24.80 27.23 -11.58
C PHE A 30 25.78 27.96 -10.64
N ASN A 31 25.79 27.58 -9.36
CA ASN A 31 26.68 28.19 -8.38
C ASN A 31 28.16 27.93 -8.68
N LYS A 32 28.50 26.72 -9.16
CA LYS A 32 29.85 26.36 -9.61
C LYS A 32 30.28 27.21 -10.81
N ASP A 33 29.42 27.33 -11.82
CA ASP A 33 29.69 28.12 -13.03
C ASP A 33 29.85 29.61 -12.68
N LYS A 34 28.99 30.12 -11.79
CA LYS A 34 29.10 31.48 -11.25
C LYS A 34 30.43 31.69 -10.51
N ALA A 35 30.81 30.78 -9.62
CA ALA A 35 32.05 30.87 -8.84
C ALA A 35 33.29 30.88 -9.76
N ALA A 36 33.35 29.97 -10.74
CA ALA A 36 34.44 29.93 -11.72
C ALA A 36 34.57 31.26 -12.48
N ARG A 37 33.44 31.81 -12.96
CA ARG A 37 33.42 33.11 -13.65
C ARG A 37 33.86 34.26 -12.74
N MET A 38 33.38 34.30 -11.50
CA MET A 38 33.76 35.33 -10.54
C MET A 38 35.25 35.27 -10.21
N TRP A 39 35.81 34.08 -10.04
CA TRP A 39 37.24 33.87 -9.85
C TRP A 39 38.06 34.33 -11.06
N ALA A 40 37.67 33.99 -12.28
CA ALA A 40 38.35 34.49 -13.47
C ALA A 40 38.26 36.02 -13.58
N ALA A 41 37.10 36.59 -13.24
CA ALA A 41 36.88 38.04 -13.28
C ALA A 41 37.71 38.80 -12.24
N SER A 42 37.92 38.22 -11.05
CA SER A 42 38.74 38.84 -9.99
C SER A 42 40.21 38.97 -10.41
N HIS A 43 40.69 38.09 -11.28
CA HIS A 43 42.05 38.14 -11.85
C HIS A 43 42.14 38.96 -13.14
N GLY A 44 41.04 39.52 -13.65
CA GLY A 44 41.01 40.23 -14.92
C GLY A 44 40.98 39.33 -16.16
N GLY A 45 40.86 38.01 -15.97
CA GLY A 45 40.94 36.98 -17.01
C GLY A 45 42.10 36.02 -16.78
N VAL A 46 42.29 35.09 -17.71
CA VAL A 46 43.36 34.09 -17.67
C VAL A 46 44.06 34.07 -19.02
N TYR A 47 45.40 34.05 -19.03
CA TYR A 47 46.16 33.85 -20.26
C TYR A 47 46.26 32.37 -20.59
N VAL A 48 45.91 32.01 -21.82
CA VAL A 48 45.95 30.62 -22.32
C VAL A 48 46.73 30.55 -23.62
N PRO A 49 47.37 29.41 -23.94
CA PRO A 49 48.02 29.22 -25.23
C PRO A 49 47.04 29.37 -26.39
N VAL A 50 47.49 30.06 -27.43
CA VAL A 50 46.71 30.16 -28.67
C VAL A 50 46.71 28.80 -29.37
N THR A 51 45.52 28.25 -29.61
CA THR A 51 45.31 26.99 -30.34
C THR A 51 44.12 27.14 -31.30
N GLU A 52 43.89 26.15 -32.15
CA GLU A 52 42.70 26.11 -33.01
C GLU A 52 41.39 26.06 -32.19
N ALA A 53 41.41 25.34 -31.06
CA ALA A 53 40.28 25.28 -30.12
C ALA A 53 40.11 26.56 -29.30
N THR A 54 41.20 27.31 -29.09
CA THR A 54 41.23 28.52 -28.27
C THR A 54 41.88 29.69 -29.01
N PRO A 55 41.23 30.23 -30.07
CA PRO A 55 41.76 31.36 -30.82
C PRO A 55 41.60 32.69 -30.05
N PRO A 56 42.42 33.72 -30.34
CA PRO A 56 42.27 35.04 -29.75
C PRO A 56 40.88 35.62 -30.01
N ASN A 57 40.24 36.15 -28.96
CA ASN A 57 38.87 36.65 -29.09
C ASN A 57 38.85 38.00 -29.85
N PRO A 58 38.20 38.08 -31.04
CA PRO A 58 38.19 39.29 -31.85
C PRO A 58 37.43 40.46 -31.19
N TYR A 59 36.54 40.18 -30.25
CA TYR A 59 35.79 41.23 -29.54
C TYR A 59 36.57 41.90 -28.41
N LEU A 60 37.79 41.42 -28.10
CA LEU A 60 38.65 41.97 -27.05
C LEU A 60 39.83 42.77 -27.60
N VAL A 61 39.84 43.14 -28.89
CA VAL A 61 40.93 43.91 -29.52
C VAL A 61 41.23 45.23 -28.79
N HIS A 62 40.23 45.84 -28.15
CA HIS A 62 40.35 47.09 -27.41
C HIS A 62 41.01 46.93 -26.03
N ILE A 63 41.27 45.70 -25.57
CA ILE A 63 41.89 45.44 -24.27
C ILE A 63 43.43 45.43 -24.45
N PRO A 64 44.17 46.26 -23.69
CA PRO A 64 45.63 46.22 -23.69
C PRO A 64 46.15 44.85 -23.29
N ASP A 65 47.30 44.45 -23.85
CA ASP A 65 47.95 43.17 -23.58
C ASP A 65 47.04 41.95 -23.81
N ARG A 66 46.03 42.04 -24.70
CA ARG A 66 45.16 40.91 -25.03
C ARG A 66 45.97 39.69 -25.44
N ASP A 67 46.94 39.87 -26.34
CA ASP A 67 47.85 38.81 -26.75
C ASP A 67 49.27 39.15 -26.33
N VAL A 68 49.96 38.18 -25.75
CA VAL A 68 51.32 38.36 -25.23
C VAL A 68 52.22 37.23 -25.71
N LEU A 69 53.50 37.55 -25.90
CA LEU A 69 54.55 36.59 -26.18
C LEU A 69 55.38 36.37 -24.91
N THR A 70 55.49 35.12 -24.45
CA THR A 70 56.36 34.83 -23.30
C THR A 70 57.84 34.96 -23.70
N PRO A 71 58.77 35.12 -22.72
CA PRO A 71 60.21 35.09 -23.01
C PRO A 71 60.69 33.79 -23.68
N THR A 72 59.92 32.71 -23.53
CA THR A 72 60.16 31.41 -24.16
C THR A 72 59.51 31.26 -25.55
N GLY A 73 58.90 32.33 -26.09
CA GLY A 73 58.28 32.34 -27.41
C GLY A 73 56.86 31.73 -27.48
N LYS A 74 56.20 31.48 -26.35
CA LYS A 74 54.80 30.99 -26.35
C LYS A 74 53.84 32.15 -26.58
N HIS A 75 52.95 32.00 -27.55
CA HIS A 75 51.85 32.93 -27.79
C HIS A 75 50.69 32.63 -26.84
N LEU A 76 50.32 33.60 -26.02
CA LEU A 76 49.18 33.52 -25.12
C LEU A 76 48.14 34.58 -25.50
N THR A 77 46.86 34.27 -25.30
CA THR A 77 45.74 35.20 -25.45
C THR A 77 44.93 35.29 -24.16
N LEU A 78 44.37 36.46 -23.89
CA LEU A 78 43.54 36.73 -22.73
C LEU A 78 42.15 36.10 -22.93
N MET A 79 41.87 35.10 -22.12
CA MET A 79 40.56 34.49 -21.99
C MET A 79 39.76 35.20 -20.90
N ASN A 80 38.71 35.93 -21.30
CA ASN A 80 37.80 36.56 -20.35
C ASN A 80 36.82 35.54 -19.72
N PRO A 81 36.17 35.87 -18.59
CA PRO A 81 35.30 34.92 -17.88
C PRO A 81 34.14 34.36 -18.72
N ALA A 82 33.60 35.15 -19.64
CA ALA A 82 32.50 34.72 -20.50
C ALA A 82 32.98 33.76 -21.60
N TYR A 83 34.20 33.94 -22.12
CA TYR A 83 34.82 33.00 -23.04
C TYR A 83 35.15 31.69 -22.33
N MET A 84 35.83 31.77 -21.18
CA MET A 84 36.14 30.59 -20.36
C MET A 84 34.89 29.77 -20.04
N ALA A 85 33.83 30.40 -19.54
CA ALA A 85 32.60 29.70 -19.20
C ALA A 85 31.96 29.03 -20.41
N ARG A 86 31.89 29.72 -21.55
CA ARG A 86 31.33 29.14 -22.77
C ARG A 86 32.16 27.95 -23.25
N GLU A 87 33.48 28.05 -23.26
CA GLU A 87 34.35 26.93 -23.64
C GLU A 87 34.15 25.72 -22.72
N MET A 88 34.07 25.95 -21.40
CA MET A 88 33.75 24.91 -20.43
C MET A 88 32.38 24.27 -20.70
N MET A 89 31.37 25.09 -20.99
CA MET A 89 30.00 24.64 -21.25
C MET A 89 29.87 23.89 -22.58
N THR A 90 30.56 24.30 -23.63
CA THR A 90 30.45 23.70 -24.96
C THR A 90 31.33 22.45 -25.09
N HIS A 91 32.59 22.50 -24.67
CA HIS A 91 33.54 21.40 -24.91
C HIS A 91 33.49 20.30 -23.85
N TYR A 92 32.93 20.57 -22.67
CA TYR A 92 32.94 19.63 -21.55
C TYR A 92 31.54 19.29 -21.01
N ALA A 93 30.47 19.72 -21.69
CA ALA A 93 29.08 19.42 -21.31
C ALA A 93 28.82 17.91 -21.18
N GLU A 94 29.37 17.11 -22.11
CA GLU A 94 29.13 15.67 -22.16
C GLU A 94 29.72 14.90 -20.98
N ILE A 95 30.77 15.43 -20.33
CA ILE A 95 31.44 14.75 -19.21
C ILE A 95 30.50 14.60 -18.01
N PHE A 96 29.63 15.58 -17.79
CA PHE A 96 28.81 15.66 -16.58
C PHE A 96 27.34 15.31 -16.83
N GLY A 97 26.91 15.21 -18.09
CA GLY A 97 25.51 14.97 -18.48
C GLY A 97 24.56 16.16 -18.22
N VAL A 98 25.00 17.18 -17.49
CA VAL A 98 24.29 18.44 -17.23
C VAL A 98 24.71 19.47 -18.28
N ARG A 99 23.73 20.06 -18.98
CA ARG A 99 23.97 21.07 -20.01
C ARG A 99 23.79 22.46 -19.42
N SER A 100 24.84 23.26 -19.39
CA SER A 100 24.76 24.70 -19.04
C SER A 100 24.87 25.54 -20.30
N HIS A 101 24.17 26.67 -20.37
CA HIS A 101 24.27 27.61 -21.48
C HIS A 101 24.23 29.06 -21.00
N LEU A 102 25.23 29.84 -21.40
CA LEU A 102 25.34 31.27 -21.12
C LEU A 102 24.82 32.07 -22.31
N THR A 103 23.69 32.75 -22.11
CA THR A 103 22.96 33.44 -23.18
C THR A 103 22.51 34.85 -22.77
N SER A 104 22.06 35.65 -23.73
CA SER A 104 21.64 37.05 -23.56
C SER A 104 20.70 37.47 -24.70
N LEU A 105 19.76 38.37 -24.44
CA LEU A 105 18.91 38.96 -25.49
C LEU A 105 19.74 39.76 -26.50
N SER A 106 20.79 40.45 -26.04
CA SER A 106 21.80 41.09 -26.90
C SER A 106 23.00 40.17 -27.11
N TYR A 107 22.85 39.17 -27.97
CA TYR A 107 23.93 38.24 -28.37
C TYR A 107 24.60 38.67 -29.68
N PHE A 108 25.91 38.43 -29.79
CA PHE A 108 26.70 38.74 -31.00
C PHE A 108 27.11 37.49 -31.78
N ARG A 109 26.94 36.32 -31.17
CA ARG A 109 27.32 35.02 -31.71
C ARG A 109 26.11 34.11 -31.71
N THR A 110 25.93 33.35 -32.78
CA THR A 110 24.83 32.39 -32.95
C THR A 110 24.87 31.32 -31.86
N GLU A 111 26.04 30.89 -31.40
CA GLU A 111 26.16 29.89 -30.33
C GLU A 111 25.73 30.40 -28.94
N THR A 112 25.50 31.71 -28.80
CA THR A 112 25.01 32.34 -27.56
C THR A 112 23.59 32.88 -27.71
N ALA A 113 22.92 32.54 -28.81
CA ALA A 113 21.53 32.90 -29.04
C ALA A 113 20.64 32.08 -28.09
N PRO A 114 19.70 32.70 -27.37
CA PRO A 114 18.77 31.96 -26.52
C PRO A 114 17.84 31.10 -27.37
N ASP A 115 17.51 29.91 -26.88
CA ASP A 115 16.34 29.21 -27.38
C ASP A 115 15.03 29.91 -26.94
N GLU A 116 13.88 29.41 -27.40
CA GLU A 116 12.61 30.08 -27.10
C GLU A 116 12.31 30.11 -25.59
N TRP A 117 12.64 29.04 -24.85
CA TRP A 117 12.43 28.99 -23.40
C TRP A 117 13.36 29.96 -22.66
N GLU A 118 14.63 30.00 -23.04
CA GLU A 118 15.62 30.92 -22.46
C GLU A 118 15.26 32.37 -22.75
N LYS A 119 14.72 32.66 -23.94
CA LYS A 119 14.26 33.99 -24.31
C LYS A 119 13.10 34.45 -23.41
N GLN A 120 12.11 33.59 -23.18
CA GLN A 120 11.00 33.90 -22.27
C GLN A 120 11.50 34.08 -20.83
N ALA A 121 12.44 33.23 -20.38
CA ALA A 121 13.04 33.37 -19.06
C ALA A 121 13.82 34.70 -18.92
N LEU A 122 14.61 35.09 -19.93
CA LEU A 122 15.34 36.36 -19.94
C LEU A 122 14.40 37.57 -19.83
N LEU A 123 13.30 37.57 -20.59
CA LEU A 123 12.29 38.62 -20.53
C LEU A 123 11.65 38.69 -19.13
N SER A 124 11.34 37.54 -18.52
CA SER A 124 10.75 37.51 -17.17
C SER A 124 11.67 38.09 -16.09
N PHE A 125 13.00 38.07 -16.29
CA PHE A 125 13.94 38.65 -15.34
C PHE A 125 13.91 40.18 -15.38
N GLU A 126 13.60 40.79 -16.52
CA GLU A 126 13.37 42.24 -16.64
C GLU A 126 12.16 42.67 -15.79
N ASP A 127 11.16 41.80 -15.67
CA ASP A 127 9.99 41.98 -14.79
C ASP A 127 10.29 41.69 -13.29
N GLY A 128 11.53 41.37 -12.95
CA GLY A 128 11.97 41.16 -11.57
C GLY A 128 11.91 39.72 -11.06
N HIS A 129 11.63 38.72 -11.92
CA HIS A 129 11.69 37.32 -11.51
C HIS A 129 13.12 36.91 -11.12
N PRO A 130 13.33 36.20 -10.00
CA PRO A 130 14.67 35.83 -9.54
C PRO A 130 15.23 34.60 -10.27
N GLU A 131 14.36 33.71 -10.73
CA GLU A 131 14.68 32.48 -11.45
C GLU A 131 13.46 31.93 -12.18
N VAL A 132 13.69 31.11 -13.21
CA VAL A 132 12.66 30.33 -13.91
C VAL A 132 13.06 28.87 -13.89
N ARG A 133 12.08 27.99 -13.66
CA ARG A 133 12.27 26.54 -13.68
C ARG A 133 11.14 25.84 -14.39
N GLU A 134 11.48 24.85 -15.21
CA GLU A 134 10.50 24.08 -15.95
C GLU A 134 11.07 22.70 -16.31
N ILE A 135 10.19 21.71 -16.49
CA ILE A 135 10.57 20.42 -17.08
C ILE A 135 10.17 20.45 -18.54
N THR A 136 11.14 20.33 -19.43
CA THR A 136 10.94 20.38 -20.87
C THR A 136 11.62 19.19 -21.54
N ASP A 137 11.08 18.74 -22.66
CA ASP A 137 11.73 17.72 -23.47
C ASP A 137 12.67 18.39 -24.49
N LEU A 138 13.94 17.99 -24.48
CA LEU A 138 14.97 18.42 -25.43
C LEU A 138 15.49 17.17 -26.14
N ASP A 139 15.40 17.14 -27.47
CA ASP A 139 15.89 16.02 -28.30
C ASP A 139 15.32 14.63 -27.93
N GLY A 140 14.09 14.59 -27.40
CA GLY A 140 13.43 13.35 -26.96
C GLY A 140 13.82 12.89 -25.55
N GLU A 141 14.63 13.65 -24.82
CA GLU A 141 14.94 13.42 -23.41
C GLU A 141 14.36 14.53 -22.52
N SER A 142 13.85 14.14 -21.35
CA SER A 142 13.24 15.10 -20.41
C SER A 142 14.31 15.74 -19.53
N PHE A 143 14.33 17.06 -19.44
CA PHE A 143 15.26 17.84 -18.63
C PHE A 143 14.52 18.75 -17.66
N LEU A 144 15.01 18.83 -16.42
CA LEU A 144 14.70 19.95 -15.55
C LEU A 144 15.62 21.10 -15.90
N ARG A 145 15.04 22.19 -16.41
CA ARG A 145 15.74 23.41 -16.76
C ARG A 145 15.55 24.44 -15.65
N LEU A 146 16.65 25.04 -15.24
CA LEU A 146 16.69 26.16 -14.32
C LEU A 146 17.49 27.28 -14.96
N MET A 147 16.97 28.50 -14.93
CA MET A 147 17.67 29.67 -15.42
C MET A 147 17.65 30.78 -14.37
N ARG A 148 18.80 31.46 -14.24
CA ARG A 148 18.97 32.61 -13.37
C ARG A 148 19.66 33.76 -14.11
N PRO A 149 19.31 35.02 -13.77
CA PRO A 149 19.90 36.17 -14.42
C PRO A 149 21.36 36.36 -14.02
N VAL A 150 22.16 36.79 -14.99
CA VAL A 150 23.51 37.31 -14.78
C VAL A 150 23.42 38.81 -14.61
N ARG A 151 23.55 39.27 -13.36
CA ARG A 151 23.55 40.70 -13.04
C ARG A 151 24.94 41.31 -13.17
N THR A 152 25.01 42.51 -13.72
CA THR A 152 26.25 43.27 -13.88
C THR A 152 26.80 43.68 -12.51
N GLN A 153 28.08 43.40 -12.29
CA GLN A 153 28.85 43.78 -11.10
C GLN A 153 29.99 44.72 -11.51
N GLU A 154 30.68 45.32 -10.53
CA GLU A 154 31.78 46.28 -10.80
C GLU A 154 32.90 45.67 -11.68
N ASN A 155 33.25 44.40 -11.44
CA ASN A 155 34.24 43.69 -12.25
C ASN A 155 33.78 43.45 -13.70
N CYS A 156 32.47 43.40 -13.98
CA CYS A 156 31.92 43.29 -15.32
C CYS A 156 32.16 44.57 -16.13
N LEU A 157 32.18 45.73 -15.46
CA LEU A 157 32.34 47.03 -16.11
C LEU A 157 33.73 47.23 -16.71
N LYS A 158 34.75 46.46 -16.28
CA LYS A 158 36.08 46.46 -16.91
C LYS A 158 36.00 46.21 -18.42
N CYS A 159 35.09 45.33 -18.85
CA CYS A 159 34.87 45.03 -20.25
C CYS A 159 33.56 45.61 -20.78
N HIS A 160 32.50 45.75 -19.98
CA HIS A 160 31.16 46.10 -20.48
C HIS A 160 30.76 47.57 -20.30
N ARG A 161 31.60 48.42 -19.69
CA ARG A 161 31.30 49.85 -19.52
C ARG A 161 31.06 50.56 -20.86
N HIS A 162 31.82 50.21 -21.90
CA HIS A 162 31.63 50.75 -23.26
C HIS A 162 30.29 50.35 -23.91
N GLN A 163 29.60 49.32 -23.39
CA GLN A 163 28.30 48.86 -23.87
C GLN A 163 27.12 49.52 -23.14
N GLY A 164 27.38 50.43 -22.19
CA GLY A 164 26.34 51.19 -21.48
C GLY A 164 25.74 50.50 -20.25
N TYR A 165 26.26 49.34 -19.83
CA TYR A 165 25.76 48.65 -18.64
C TYR A 165 26.17 49.34 -17.33
N SER A 166 25.27 49.32 -16.36
CA SER A 166 25.44 49.77 -14.99
C SER A 166 25.36 48.61 -13.99
N VAL A 167 25.84 48.82 -12.77
CA VAL A 167 25.75 47.81 -11.71
C VAL A 167 24.28 47.51 -11.40
N GLY A 168 23.91 46.23 -11.43
CA GLY A 168 22.54 45.76 -11.20
C GLY A 168 21.79 45.34 -12.47
N ASP A 169 22.20 45.85 -13.63
CA ASP A 169 21.57 45.54 -14.93
C ASP A 169 21.63 44.05 -15.25
N ILE A 170 20.63 43.54 -15.96
CA ILE A 170 20.60 42.16 -16.44
C ILE A 170 21.40 42.08 -17.73
N ARG A 171 22.54 41.41 -17.68
CA ARG A 171 23.43 41.24 -18.85
C ARG A 171 23.06 40.03 -19.71
N GLY A 172 22.24 39.13 -19.17
CA GLY A 172 21.88 37.85 -19.75
C GLY A 172 21.49 36.86 -18.65
N GLY A 173 21.65 35.57 -18.93
CA GLY A 173 21.32 34.50 -17.99
C GLY A 173 22.14 33.26 -18.23
N VAL A 174 22.19 32.39 -17.22
CA VAL A 174 22.74 31.04 -17.35
C VAL A 174 21.61 30.06 -17.13
N SER A 175 21.33 29.24 -18.14
CA SER A 175 20.45 28.09 -18.03
C SER A 175 21.28 26.85 -17.67
N VAL A 176 20.68 25.96 -16.89
CA VAL A 176 21.22 24.67 -16.48
C VAL A 176 20.13 23.63 -16.68
N SER A 177 20.42 22.60 -17.46
CA SER A 177 19.50 21.53 -17.83
C SER A 177 20.01 20.21 -17.29
N VAL A 178 19.30 19.66 -16.31
CA VAL A 178 19.60 18.40 -15.64
C VAL A 178 18.76 17.27 -16.24
N PRO A 179 19.34 16.16 -16.72
CA PRO A 179 18.60 15.07 -17.33
C PRO A 179 17.73 14.37 -16.28
N MET A 180 16.42 14.25 -16.54
CA MET A 180 15.48 13.62 -15.60
C MET A 180 15.50 12.10 -15.64
N LYS A 181 16.17 11.49 -16.63
CA LYS A 181 16.18 10.02 -16.81
C LYS A 181 16.67 9.25 -15.56
N PRO A 182 17.78 9.60 -14.88
CA PRO A 182 18.22 8.90 -13.67
C PRO A 182 17.21 9.05 -12.53
N TYR A 183 16.66 10.25 -12.39
CA TYR A 183 15.65 10.62 -11.39
C TYR A 183 14.33 9.85 -11.58
N LEU A 184 13.83 9.78 -12.81
CA LEU A 184 12.62 9.04 -13.16
C LEU A 184 12.81 7.52 -13.02
N ALA A 185 14.02 7.00 -13.20
CA ALA A 185 14.30 5.58 -12.97
C ALA A 185 14.14 5.21 -11.48
N VAL A 186 14.60 6.08 -10.56
CA VAL A 186 14.39 5.91 -9.11
C VAL A 186 12.90 5.95 -8.77
N TRP A 187 12.16 6.92 -9.31
CA TRP A 187 10.71 7.01 -9.12
C TRP A 187 9.99 5.73 -9.58
N ARG A 188 10.26 5.29 -10.83
CA ARG A 188 9.65 4.09 -11.41
C ARG A 188 9.92 2.85 -10.56
N LYS A 189 11.16 2.66 -10.11
CA LYS A 189 11.55 1.51 -9.27
C LYS A 189 10.80 1.50 -7.94
N SER A 190 10.60 2.66 -7.31
CA SER A 190 9.83 2.75 -6.06
C SER A 190 8.36 2.39 -6.29
N ILE A 191 7.73 3.01 -7.30
CA ILE A 191 6.32 2.79 -7.60
C ILE A 191 6.04 1.33 -7.98
N THR A 192 6.89 0.70 -8.79
CA THR A 192 6.70 -0.72 -9.16
C THR A 192 6.85 -1.65 -7.95
N SER A 193 7.79 -1.39 -7.05
CA SER A 193 7.98 -2.15 -5.81
C SER A 193 6.76 -2.04 -4.89
N ASP A 194 6.22 -0.83 -4.74
CA ASP A 194 5.04 -0.57 -3.90
C ASP A 194 3.81 -1.27 -4.48
N ILE A 195 3.56 -1.12 -5.78
CA ILE A 195 2.44 -1.79 -6.48
C ILE A 195 2.55 -3.31 -6.33
N ALA A 196 3.75 -3.89 -6.49
CA ALA A 196 3.95 -5.33 -6.33
C ALA A 196 3.64 -5.80 -4.90
N SER A 197 4.12 -5.05 -3.89
CA SER A 197 3.90 -5.37 -2.48
C SER A 197 2.43 -5.28 -2.09
N PHE A 198 1.73 -4.22 -2.51
CA PHE A 198 0.29 -4.09 -2.30
C PHE A 198 -0.49 -5.17 -3.07
N GLY A 199 -0.11 -5.44 -4.33
CA GLY A 199 -0.72 -6.49 -5.14
C GLY A 199 -0.66 -7.86 -4.45
N LEU A 200 0.50 -8.21 -3.89
CA LEU A 200 0.67 -9.45 -3.12
C LEU A 200 -0.23 -9.47 -1.87
N LEU A 201 -0.27 -8.38 -1.10
CA LEU A 201 -1.15 -8.26 0.07
C LEU A 201 -2.63 -8.41 -0.31
N TRP A 202 -3.06 -7.84 -1.43
CA TRP A 202 -4.43 -7.98 -1.94
C TRP A 202 -4.74 -9.42 -2.35
N VAL A 203 -3.82 -10.09 -3.06
CA VAL A 203 -3.99 -11.49 -3.46
C VAL A 203 -4.09 -12.40 -2.23
N LEU A 204 -3.22 -12.21 -1.24
CA LEU A 204 -3.26 -12.98 0.00
C LEU A 204 -4.51 -12.67 0.83
N GLY A 205 -4.90 -11.40 0.95
CA GLY A 205 -6.07 -10.98 1.71
C GLY A 205 -7.37 -11.47 1.09
N LEU A 206 -7.57 -11.27 -0.21
CA LEU A 206 -8.76 -11.75 -0.92
C LEU A 206 -8.79 -13.28 -1.01
N GLY A 207 -7.64 -13.92 -1.25
CA GLY A 207 -7.52 -15.36 -1.24
C GLY A 207 -7.89 -15.96 0.12
N GLY A 208 -7.41 -15.35 1.21
CA GLY A 208 -7.79 -15.72 2.57
C GLY A 208 -9.28 -15.53 2.82
N LEU A 209 -9.85 -14.37 2.49
CA LEU A 209 -11.28 -14.11 2.65
C LEU A 209 -12.14 -15.13 1.89
N PHE A 210 -11.80 -15.43 0.64
CA PHE A 210 -12.50 -16.43 -0.17
C PHE A 210 -12.42 -17.83 0.46
N PHE A 211 -11.21 -18.23 0.89
CA PHE A 211 -10.98 -19.51 1.55
C PHE A 211 -11.81 -19.66 2.84
N PHE A 212 -11.84 -18.62 3.68
CA PHE A 212 -12.61 -18.64 4.93
C PHE A 212 -14.11 -18.54 4.69
N SER A 213 -14.60 -17.69 3.77
CA SER A 213 -16.03 -17.57 3.48
C SER A 213 -16.64 -18.88 2.99
N GLY A 214 -15.87 -19.66 2.20
CA GLY A 214 -16.30 -20.99 1.76
C GLY A 214 -16.36 -22.03 2.88
N ARG A 215 -15.59 -21.84 3.96
CA ARG A 215 -15.50 -22.80 5.07
C ARG A 215 -16.47 -22.49 6.22
N PHE A 216 -16.79 -21.21 6.45
CA PHE A 216 -17.74 -20.77 7.48
C PHE A 216 -19.21 -20.81 7.05
N SER A 217 -19.50 -20.79 5.75
CA SER A 217 -20.88 -20.80 5.25
C SER A 217 -21.61 -22.13 5.49
N LYS A 218 -20.92 -23.28 5.40
CA LYS A 218 -21.55 -24.60 5.60
C LYS A 218 -22.02 -24.85 7.05
N PRO A 219 -21.17 -24.64 8.09
CA PRO A 219 -21.59 -24.85 9.47
C PRO A 219 -22.78 -23.97 9.88
N LEU A 220 -22.83 -22.72 9.39
CA LEU A 220 -23.94 -21.80 9.70
C LEU A 220 -25.27 -22.31 9.11
N GLN A 221 -25.27 -22.79 7.87
CA GLN A 221 -26.47 -23.36 7.26
C GLN A 221 -26.93 -24.65 7.96
N GLU A 222 -26.01 -25.48 8.43
CA GLU A 222 -26.34 -26.69 9.19
C GLU A 222 -26.93 -26.36 10.56
N LEU A 223 -26.41 -25.33 11.24
CA LEU A 223 -26.96 -24.82 12.50
C LEU A 223 -28.41 -24.35 12.33
N GLU A 224 -28.67 -23.48 11.35
CA GLU A 224 -30.03 -22.98 11.08
C GLU A 224 -31.01 -24.12 10.76
N LYS A 225 -30.61 -25.09 9.93
CA LYS A 225 -31.44 -26.25 9.61
C LYS A 225 -31.75 -27.10 10.84
N THR A 226 -30.78 -27.27 11.73
CA THR A 226 -30.97 -28.06 12.97
C THR A 226 -31.92 -27.36 13.93
N GLU A 227 -31.79 -26.05 14.09
CA GLU A 227 -32.69 -25.24 14.92
C GLU A 227 -34.13 -25.25 14.40
N VAL A 228 -34.30 -25.04 13.09
CA VAL A 228 -35.62 -25.08 12.44
C VAL A 228 -36.24 -26.48 12.57
N SER A 229 -35.48 -27.54 12.31
CA SER A 229 -35.95 -28.92 12.46
C SER A 229 -36.38 -29.23 13.89
N LEU A 230 -35.60 -28.80 14.88
CA LEU A 230 -35.92 -28.97 16.30
C LEU A 230 -37.22 -28.23 16.66
N ARG A 231 -37.35 -26.98 16.23
CA ARG A 231 -38.55 -26.16 16.49
C ARG A 231 -39.81 -26.77 15.85
N VAL A 232 -39.72 -27.21 14.60
CA VAL A 232 -40.84 -27.88 13.91
C VAL A 232 -41.22 -29.18 14.61
N SER A 233 -40.24 -29.98 15.03
CA SER A 233 -40.49 -31.21 15.78
C SER A 233 -41.17 -30.93 17.13
N GLN A 234 -40.71 -29.94 17.89
CA GLN A 234 -41.31 -29.53 19.16
C GLN A 234 -42.75 -29.04 18.99
N GLU A 235 -43.01 -28.24 17.96
CA GLU A 235 -44.35 -27.72 17.67
C GLU A 235 -45.30 -28.85 17.24
N ASN A 236 -44.85 -29.74 16.36
CA ASN A 236 -45.63 -30.91 15.96
C ASN A 236 -45.95 -31.80 17.16
N TYR A 237 -44.97 -32.05 18.03
CA TYR A 237 -45.18 -32.81 19.26
C TYR A 237 -46.23 -32.14 20.16
N ARG A 238 -46.11 -30.82 20.37
CA ARG A 238 -47.07 -30.04 21.15
C ARG A 238 -48.49 -30.16 20.58
N ILE A 239 -48.64 -29.98 19.27
CA ILE A 239 -49.94 -30.08 18.58
C ILE A 239 -50.53 -31.49 18.71
N LEU A 240 -49.71 -32.53 18.51
CA LEU A 240 -50.15 -33.93 18.62
C LEU A 240 -50.62 -34.27 20.04
N VAL A 241 -49.89 -33.81 21.05
CA VAL A 241 -50.23 -34.07 22.45
C VAL A 241 -51.46 -33.27 22.87
N GLU A 242 -51.56 -31.99 22.52
CA GLU A 242 -52.70 -31.15 22.88
C GLU A 242 -54.00 -31.53 22.16
N ASN A 243 -53.93 -31.95 20.89
CA ASN A 243 -55.12 -32.36 20.14
C ASN A 243 -55.44 -33.87 20.27
N SER A 244 -54.75 -34.58 21.17
CA SER A 244 -55.05 -35.98 21.46
C SER A 244 -56.39 -36.09 22.19
N LEU A 245 -57.26 -36.99 21.73
CA LEU A 245 -58.52 -37.36 22.40
C LEU A 245 -58.30 -38.22 23.66
N THR A 246 -57.05 -38.56 23.97
CA THR A 246 -56.67 -39.27 25.18
C THR A 246 -56.00 -38.28 26.13
N GLY A 247 -56.35 -38.36 27.41
CA GLY A 247 -55.64 -37.63 28.46
C GLY A 247 -54.19 -38.09 28.57
N ILE A 248 -53.26 -37.18 28.28
CA ILE A 248 -51.81 -37.40 28.38
C ILE A 248 -51.30 -36.56 29.53
N TYR A 249 -50.55 -37.18 30.44
CA TYR A 249 -49.94 -36.50 31.57
C TYR A 249 -48.59 -37.15 31.91
N VAL A 250 -47.73 -36.37 32.57
CA VAL A 250 -46.43 -36.82 33.06
C VAL A 250 -46.38 -36.52 34.56
N ILE A 251 -46.04 -37.55 35.34
CA ILE A 251 -45.80 -37.43 36.78
C ILE A 251 -44.29 -37.41 37.02
N GLN A 252 -43.85 -36.53 37.91
CA GLN A 252 -42.53 -36.58 38.54
C GLN A 252 -42.71 -36.42 40.05
N ASP A 253 -42.08 -37.29 40.85
CA ASP A 253 -42.18 -37.27 42.33
C ASP A 253 -43.63 -37.19 42.84
N ASN A 254 -44.49 -38.04 42.27
CA ASN A 254 -45.94 -38.09 42.51
C ASN A 254 -46.74 -36.82 42.16
N THR A 255 -46.09 -35.82 41.56
CA THR A 255 -46.68 -34.55 41.16
C THR A 255 -46.88 -34.50 39.65
N ILE A 256 -48.02 -34.01 39.18
CA ILE A 256 -48.27 -33.84 37.74
C ILE A 256 -47.46 -32.64 37.24
N VAL A 257 -46.46 -32.87 36.39
CA VAL A 257 -45.58 -31.82 35.81
C VAL A 257 -45.97 -31.42 34.39
N PHE A 258 -46.77 -32.24 33.73
CA PHE A 258 -47.36 -31.95 32.43
C PHE A 258 -48.71 -32.66 32.31
N ALA A 259 -49.66 -32.02 31.65
CA ALA A 259 -50.93 -32.60 31.24
C ALA A 259 -51.36 -31.92 29.95
N ASN A 260 -52.07 -32.63 29.07
CA ASN A 260 -52.76 -31.99 27.93
C ASN A 260 -54.16 -31.52 28.36
N SER A 261 -54.76 -30.65 27.55
CA SER A 261 -56.11 -30.13 27.78
C SER A 261 -57.18 -31.22 27.96
N GLU A 262 -57.07 -32.33 27.23
CA GLU A 262 -58.01 -33.46 27.35
C GLU A 262 -57.93 -34.17 28.70
N PHE A 263 -56.73 -34.32 29.29
CA PHE A 263 -56.58 -34.91 30.63
C PHE A 263 -57.30 -34.06 31.69
N ALA A 264 -57.13 -32.75 31.64
CA ALA A 264 -57.80 -31.81 32.54
C ALA A 264 -59.32 -31.88 32.38
N ARG A 265 -59.80 -31.92 31.12
CA ARG A 265 -61.23 -32.05 30.79
C ARG A 265 -61.85 -33.35 31.31
N ILE A 266 -61.16 -34.49 31.17
CA ILE A 266 -61.64 -35.79 31.66
C ILE A 266 -61.81 -35.78 33.18
N HIS A 267 -60.90 -35.13 33.90
CA HIS A 267 -60.91 -35.08 35.36
C HIS A 267 -61.73 -33.90 35.93
N GLY A 268 -62.22 -33.00 35.08
CA GLY A 268 -63.06 -31.86 35.48
C GLY A 268 -62.30 -30.70 36.12
N TYR A 269 -61.01 -30.55 35.81
CA TYR A 269 -60.16 -29.47 36.31
C TYR A 269 -59.72 -28.55 35.17
N GLU A 270 -59.33 -27.32 35.49
CA GLU A 270 -58.59 -26.48 34.55
C GLU A 270 -57.12 -26.90 34.49
N LEU A 271 -56.47 -26.71 33.34
CA LEU A 271 -55.11 -27.20 33.11
C LEU A 271 -54.11 -26.64 34.13
N ASN A 272 -54.26 -25.36 34.49
CA ASN A 272 -53.41 -24.69 35.49
C ASN A 272 -53.62 -25.19 36.92
N GLU A 273 -54.77 -25.81 37.22
CA GLU A 273 -55.05 -26.42 38.51
C GLU A 273 -54.42 -27.81 38.59
N VAL A 274 -54.40 -28.55 37.47
CA VAL A 274 -53.85 -29.91 37.37
C VAL A 274 -52.33 -29.93 37.55
N ILE A 275 -51.61 -28.97 36.95
CA ILE A 275 -50.15 -28.92 37.06
C ILE A 275 -49.76 -28.59 38.51
N GLY A 276 -48.97 -29.47 39.13
CA GLY A 276 -48.59 -29.35 40.53
C GLY A 276 -49.49 -30.13 41.50
N MET A 277 -50.59 -30.74 41.02
CA MET A 277 -51.41 -31.62 41.86
C MET A 277 -50.68 -32.93 42.18
N ASP A 278 -50.90 -33.41 43.40
CA ASP A 278 -50.57 -34.77 43.77
C ASP A 278 -51.43 -35.75 42.95
N ASN A 279 -50.81 -36.65 42.21
CA ASN A 279 -51.52 -37.55 41.29
C ASN A 279 -52.55 -38.43 42.03
N LEU A 280 -52.29 -38.81 43.28
CA LEU A 280 -53.21 -39.65 44.06
C LEU A 280 -54.46 -38.88 44.53
N SER A 281 -54.46 -37.55 44.47
CA SER A 281 -55.65 -36.74 44.77
C SER A 281 -56.78 -36.98 43.79
N LEU A 282 -56.46 -37.35 42.53
CA LEU A 282 -57.43 -37.70 41.48
C LEU A 282 -57.99 -39.13 41.61
N VAL A 283 -57.45 -39.93 42.54
CA VAL A 283 -57.85 -41.32 42.79
C VAL A 283 -58.71 -41.38 44.05
N HIS A 284 -59.81 -42.13 43.97
CA HIS A 284 -60.71 -42.36 45.11
C HIS A 284 -59.91 -42.93 46.32
N PRO A 285 -60.12 -42.43 47.56
CA PRO A 285 -59.32 -42.81 48.73
C PRO A 285 -59.15 -44.31 48.95
N ASP A 286 -60.21 -45.08 48.72
CA ASP A 286 -60.22 -46.54 48.88
C ASP A 286 -59.37 -47.27 47.83
N ASP A 287 -59.14 -46.65 46.67
CA ASP A 287 -58.38 -47.22 45.55
C ASP A 287 -56.90 -46.78 45.54
N ARG A 288 -56.54 -45.74 46.32
CA ARG A 288 -55.16 -45.21 46.38
C ARG A 288 -54.11 -46.27 46.71
N PRO A 289 -54.30 -47.16 47.71
CA PRO A 289 -53.31 -48.19 48.01
C PRO A 289 -53.05 -49.13 46.82
N ALA A 290 -54.11 -49.53 46.12
CA ALA A 290 -54.02 -50.41 44.95
C ALA A 290 -53.38 -49.70 43.74
N VAL A 291 -53.66 -48.41 43.55
CA VAL A 291 -53.04 -47.62 42.47
C VAL A 291 -51.55 -47.39 42.74
N MET A 292 -51.17 -47.05 43.98
CA MET A 292 -49.76 -46.90 44.36
C MET A 292 -48.96 -48.19 44.14
N GLU A 293 -49.51 -49.33 44.55
CA GLU A 293 -48.87 -50.63 44.34
C GLU A 293 -48.69 -50.94 42.84
N ARG A 294 -49.69 -50.63 42.01
CA ARG A 294 -49.61 -50.81 40.56
C ARG A 294 -48.60 -49.87 39.89
N VAL A 295 -48.56 -48.61 40.31
CA VAL A 295 -47.60 -47.62 39.81
C VAL A 295 -46.18 -48.02 40.19
N GLN A 296 -45.94 -48.41 41.45
CA GLN A 296 -44.64 -48.89 41.91
C GLN A 296 -44.20 -50.15 41.16
N SER A 297 -45.11 -51.12 40.98
CA SER A 297 -44.82 -52.35 40.24
C SER A 297 -44.46 -52.07 38.78
N ARG A 298 -45.17 -51.14 38.13
CA ARG A 298 -44.86 -50.70 36.76
C ARG A 298 -43.52 -49.97 36.68
N TYR A 299 -43.22 -49.12 37.65
CA TYR A 299 -41.95 -48.40 37.73
C TYR A 299 -40.77 -49.38 37.88
N GLU A 300 -40.85 -50.34 38.80
CA GLU A 300 -39.80 -51.35 38.97
C GLU A 300 -39.65 -52.25 37.73
N ALA A 301 -40.75 -52.62 37.08
CA ALA A 301 -40.69 -53.38 35.82
C ALA A 301 -40.01 -52.58 34.70
N ALA A 302 -40.38 -51.31 34.49
CA ALA A 302 -39.77 -50.44 33.48
C ALA A 302 -38.29 -50.18 33.78
N LYS A 303 -37.94 -50.03 35.06
CA LYS A 303 -36.54 -49.90 35.51
C LYS A 303 -35.74 -51.17 35.23
N LEU A 304 -36.31 -52.35 35.45
CA LEU A 304 -35.67 -53.63 35.11
C LEU A 304 -35.46 -53.78 33.60
N GLU A 305 -36.44 -53.38 32.79
CA GLU A 305 -36.38 -53.42 31.34
C GLU A 305 -35.32 -52.46 30.80
N LEU A 306 -35.30 -51.21 31.29
CA LEU A 306 -34.26 -50.23 30.96
C LEU A 306 -32.87 -50.73 31.36
N PHE A 307 -32.75 -51.33 32.55
CA PHE A 307 -31.49 -51.93 32.99
C PHE A 307 -31.06 -53.06 32.04
N SER A 308 -31.97 -53.91 31.57
CA SER A 308 -31.64 -54.94 30.58
C SER A 308 -31.16 -54.33 29.27
N GLN A 309 -31.86 -53.33 28.73
CA GLN A 309 -31.49 -52.69 27.46
C GLN A 309 -30.11 -52.01 27.55
N VAL A 310 -29.84 -51.27 28.63
CA VAL A 310 -28.54 -50.62 28.85
C VAL A 310 -27.44 -51.67 28.98
N LYS A 311 -27.70 -52.76 29.71
CA LYS A 311 -26.77 -53.88 29.87
C LYS A 311 -26.48 -54.56 28.54
N ASP A 312 -27.50 -54.82 27.72
CA ASP A 312 -27.35 -55.49 26.42
C ASP A 312 -26.58 -54.61 25.42
N ALA A 313 -26.89 -53.30 25.38
CA ALA A 313 -26.12 -52.33 24.59
C ALA A 313 -24.64 -52.25 25.03
N PHE A 314 -24.38 -52.34 26.33
CA PHE A 314 -23.01 -52.39 26.86
C PHE A 314 -22.28 -53.67 26.45
N TYR A 315 -22.96 -54.83 26.47
CA TYR A 315 -22.39 -56.11 26.01
C TYR A 315 -22.11 -56.11 24.52
N GLU A 316 -23.01 -55.56 23.69
CA GLU A 316 -22.76 -55.38 22.25
C GLU A 316 -21.54 -54.49 22.00
N TYR A 317 -21.42 -53.37 22.73
CA TYR A 317 -20.28 -52.47 22.63
C TYR A 317 -18.96 -53.16 23.01
N ALA A 318 -18.95 -53.92 24.11
CA ALA A 318 -17.78 -54.67 24.57
C ALA A 318 -17.39 -55.77 23.56
N TYR A 319 -18.37 -56.45 22.97
CA TYR A 319 -18.15 -57.47 21.95
C TYR A 319 -17.55 -56.86 20.67
N LEU A 320 -18.09 -55.72 20.22
CA LEU A 320 -17.58 -54.99 19.06
C LEU A 320 -16.15 -54.48 19.29
N ALA A 321 -15.87 -53.93 20.49
CA ALA A 321 -14.54 -53.46 20.86
C ALA A 321 -13.50 -54.60 20.86
N ASN A 322 -13.87 -55.78 21.34
CA ASN A 322 -13.00 -56.95 21.32
C ASN A 322 -12.79 -57.50 19.90
N ALA A 323 -13.83 -57.51 19.06
CA ALA A 323 -13.73 -57.91 17.66
C ALA A 323 -12.81 -56.97 16.85
N ILE A 324 -12.90 -55.65 17.09
CA ILE A 324 -12.02 -54.65 16.48
C ILE A 324 -10.56 -54.86 16.91
N ARG A 325 -10.32 -55.19 18.19
CA ARG A 325 -8.98 -55.51 18.70
C ARG A 325 -8.40 -56.74 17.99
N ILE A 326 -9.16 -57.83 17.91
CA ILE A 326 -8.72 -59.07 17.23
C ILE A 326 -8.46 -58.81 15.73
N ALA A 327 -9.32 -58.03 15.07
CA ALA A 327 -9.12 -57.66 13.67
C ALA A 327 -7.82 -56.84 13.48
N ARG A 328 -7.52 -55.92 14.39
CA ARG A 328 -6.26 -55.16 14.38
C ARG A 328 -5.04 -56.07 14.56
N ASP A 329 -5.08 -56.95 15.56
CA ASP A 329 -4.00 -57.88 15.87
C ASP A 329 -3.73 -58.82 14.67
N ASN A 330 -4.77 -59.30 14.00
CA ASN A 330 -4.65 -60.12 12.79
C ASN A 330 -4.07 -59.35 11.59
N VAL A 331 -4.45 -58.08 11.41
CA VAL A 331 -3.88 -57.22 10.35
C VAL A 331 -2.39 -56.94 10.60
N GLU A 332 -1.97 -56.77 11.85
CA GLU A 332 -0.55 -56.65 12.20
C GLU A 332 0.22 -57.95 11.94
N LEU A 333 -0.36 -59.10 12.29
CA LEU A 333 0.21 -60.41 11.99
C LEU A 333 0.37 -60.65 10.48
N MET A 334 -0.66 -60.33 9.68
CA MET A 334 -0.60 -60.45 8.21
C MET A 334 0.50 -59.57 7.59
N ARG A 335 0.64 -58.33 8.08
CA ARG A 335 1.75 -57.44 7.67
C ARG A 335 3.14 -57.96 8.03
N HIS A 336 3.24 -58.80 9.05
CA HIS A 336 4.49 -59.45 9.43
C HIS A 336 4.83 -60.60 8.46
N PHE A 337 3.84 -61.39 8.07
CA PHE A 337 4.00 -62.46 7.07
C PHE A 337 4.29 -61.93 5.65
N GLU A 338 3.74 -60.79 5.24
CA GLU A 338 4.03 -60.17 3.92
C GLU A 338 5.46 -59.61 3.81
N ARG A 339 6.16 -59.44 4.93
CA ARG A 339 7.55 -58.91 4.98
C ARG A 339 8.61 -59.99 5.17
N SER A 340 8.20 -61.27 5.25
CA SER A 340 9.07 -62.43 5.45
C SER A 340 9.19 -63.24 4.16
#